data_AF-A0A966E4M8-F1
#
_entry.id   AF-A0A966E4M8-F1
#
_cell.length_a   1.000
_cell.length_b   1.000
_cell.length_c   1.000
_cell.angle_alpha   90.00
_cell.angle_beta   90.00
_cell.angle_gamma   90.00
#
_symmetry.space_group_name_H-M   'P 1'
#
loop_
_entity.id
_entity.type
_entity.pdbx_description
1 polymer ?
#
loop_
_entity_poly.entity_id
_entity_poly.type
_entity_poly.pdbx_seq_one_letter_code
_entity_poly.pdbx_strand_id
1 'polypeptide(L)' 'MRDEDIDYTDIPALDEGFFKEARVVVPPGKKQLTLRLDADVLAWLKAQGKGYQSRINAILRMYYEAHRK' A
#
# COMPACT_ATOMS: atom_id res chain seq x y z
N MET A 1 -22.63 -3.38 19.34
CA MET A 1 -23.13 -3.50 17.97
C MET A 1 -23.01 -4.95 17.59
N ARG A 2 -24.12 -5.59 17.23
CA ARG A 2 -24.16 -6.97 16.76
C ARG A 2 -24.18 -6.96 15.24
N ASP A 3 -23.77 -8.05 14.62
CA ASP A 3 -23.78 -8.20 13.16
C ASP A 3 -25.19 -7.95 12.57
N GLU A 4 -26.22 -8.32 13.33
CA GLU A 4 -27.64 -8.11 13.02
C GLU A 4 -28.04 -6.64 12.85
N ASP A 5 -27.27 -5.71 13.43
CA ASP A 5 -27.56 -4.27 13.43
C ASP A 5 -26.86 -3.56 12.24
N ILE A 6 -26.19 -4.29 11.34
CA ILE A 6 -25.50 -3.74 10.16
C ILE A 6 -26.49 -3.65 8.98
N ASP A 7 -26.66 -2.45 8.44
CA ASP A 7 -27.44 -2.21 7.22
C ASP A 7 -26.57 -2.45 5.97
N TYR A 8 -27.08 -3.23 5.04
CA TYR A 8 -26.43 -3.60 3.77
C TYR A 8 -27.24 -3.14 2.54
N THR A 9 -28.31 -2.35 2.73
CA THR A 9 -29.22 -1.98 1.64
C THR A 9 -28.60 -1.04 0.59
N ASP A 10 -27.49 -0.39 0.92
CA ASP A 10 -26.76 0.54 0.05
C ASP A 10 -25.67 -0.13 -0.82
N ILE A 11 -25.35 -1.41 -0.58
CA ILE A 11 -24.31 -2.14 -1.30
C ILE A 11 -24.83 -3.42 -1.96
N PRO A 12 -24.37 -3.74 -3.19
CA PRO A 12 -24.71 -5.01 -3.82
C PRO A 12 -24.12 -6.19 -3.05
N ALA A 13 -24.85 -7.30 -3.01
CA ALA A 13 -24.38 -8.55 -2.41
C ALA A 13 -23.14 -9.07 -3.15
N LEU A 14 -22.14 -9.52 -2.40
CA LEU A 14 -20.92 -10.10 -2.95
C LEU A 14 -21.20 -11.52 -3.47
N ASP A 15 -21.52 -11.64 -4.75
CA ASP A 15 -21.94 -12.90 -5.37
C ASP A 15 -20.81 -13.59 -6.17
N GLU A 16 -21.08 -14.79 -6.69
CA GLU A 16 -20.11 -15.52 -7.53
C GLU A 16 -19.74 -14.77 -8.83
N GLY A 17 -20.63 -13.89 -9.31
CA GLY A 17 -20.39 -13.06 -10.50
C GLY A 17 -19.26 -12.06 -10.26
N PHE A 18 -19.26 -11.42 -9.09
CA PHE A 18 -18.16 -10.55 -8.66
C PHE A 18 -16.80 -11.26 -8.71
N PHE A 19 -16.71 -12.48 -8.16
CA PHE A 19 -15.45 -13.21 -8.12
C PHE A 19 -15.00 -13.75 -9.49
N LYS A 20 -15.92 -13.96 -10.44
CA LYS A 20 -15.59 -14.35 -11.82
C LYS A 20 -14.88 -13.22 -12.59
N GLU A 21 -15.23 -11.97 -12.30
CA GLU A 21 -14.64 -10.79 -12.96
C GLU A 21 -13.52 -10.15 -12.13
N ALA A 22 -13.43 -10.49 -10.84
CA ALA A 22 -12.44 -9.94 -9.94
C ALA A 22 -11.01 -10.27 -10.40
N ARG A 23 -10.25 -9.24 -10.73
CA ARG A 23 -8.82 -9.36 -11.00
C ARG A 23 -8.06 -9.36 -9.68
N VAL A 24 -7.42 -10.48 -9.35
CA VAL A 24 -6.46 -10.53 -8.25
C VAL A 24 -5.25 -9.67 -8.61
N VAL A 25 -5.14 -8.50 -7.97
CA VAL A 25 -3.98 -7.63 -8.10
C VAL A 25 -2.92 -8.12 -7.12
N VAL A 26 -2.01 -8.97 -7.60
CA VAL A 26 -0.82 -9.34 -6.83
C VAL A 26 0.17 -8.18 -6.91
N PRO A 27 0.51 -7.52 -5.78
CA PRO A 27 1.53 -6.49 -5.81
C PRO A 27 2.86 -7.12 -6.25
N PRO A 28 3.64 -6.46 -7.13
CA PRO A 28 4.95 -6.95 -7.50
C PRO A 28 5.79 -7.13 -6.22
N GLY A 29 6.47 -8.28 -6.13
CA GLY A 29 7.27 -8.65 -4.97
C GLY A 29 8.34 -7.58 -4.68
N LYS A 30 8.48 -7.23 -3.39
CA LYS A 30 9.56 -6.34 -2.94
C LYS A 30 10.87 -7.12 -2.94
N LYS A 31 11.94 -6.53 -3.47
CA LYS A 31 13.29 -7.09 -3.40
C LYS A 31 14.05 -6.44 -2.26
N GLN A 32 14.72 -7.24 -1.43
CA GLN A 32 15.64 -6.73 -0.42
C GLN A 32 16.91 -6.24 -1.10
N LEU A 33 17.32 -5.01 -0.79
CA LEU A 33 18.56 -4.42 -1.27
C LEU A 33 19.24 -3.61 -0.16
N THR A 34 20.57 -3.55 -0.19
CA THR A 34 21.35 -2.73 0.72
C THR A 34 21.68 -1.41 0.03
N LEU A 35 21.14 -0.29 0.53
CA LEU A 35 21.34 1.07 0.02
C LEU A 35 21.99 1.93 1.10
N ARG A 36 22.83 2.86 0.68
CA ARG A 36 23.33 3.95 1.54
C ARG A 36 22.44 5.18 1.35
N LEU A 37 22.01 5.75 2.47
CA LEU A 37 21.26 6.99 2.54
C LEU A 37 22.04 7.97 3.41
N ASP A 38 21.88 9.26 3.17
CA ASP A 38 22.48 10.28 4.02
C ASP A 38 21.95 10.17 5.46
N ALA A 39 22.83 10.45 6.42
CA ALA A 39 22.56 10.19 7.83
C ALA A 39 21.43 11.07 8.39
N ASP A 40 21.36 12.32 7.93
CA ASP A 40 20.33 13.30 8.26
C ASP A 40 18.96 12.90 7.68
N VAL A 41 18.92 12.46 6.42
CA VAL A 41 17.70 11.97 5.76
C VAL A 41 17.15 10.75 6.49
N LEU A 42 18.02 9.81 6.86
CA LEU A 42 17.62 8.62 7.61
C LEU A 42 17.13 8.98 9.02
N ALA A 43 17.78 9.92 9.70
CA ALA A 43 17.37 10.41 11.02
C ALA A 43 15.99 11.07 10.95
N TRP A 44 15.76 11.94 9.96
CA TRP A 44 14.48 12.60 9.73
C TRP A 44 13.36 11.60 9.47
N LEU A 45 13.59 10.60 8.59
CA LEU A 45 12.61 9.55 8.30
C LEU A 45 12.28 8.69 9.53
N LYS A 46 13.27 8.38 10.37
CA LYS A 46 13.07 7.63 11.63
C LYS A 46 12.30 8.46 12.65
N ALA A 47 12.51 9.77 12.71
CA ALA A 47 11.80 10.67 13.62
C ALA A 47 10.28 10.69 13.37
N GLN A 48 9.83 10.38 12.14
CA GLN A 48 8.41 10.26 11.79
C GLN A 48 7.74 8.95 12.28
N GLY A 49 8.45 8.12 13.03
CA GLY A 49 7.92 6.92 13.67
C GLY A 49 8.07 5.62 12.87
N LYS A 50 7.30 4.61 13.28
CA LYS A 50 7.34 3.26 12.68
C LYS A 50 6.96 3.31 11.19
N GLY A 51 7.58 2.45 10.39
CA GLY A 51 7.29 2.36 8.95
C GLY A 51 8.18 3.24 8.05
N TYR A 52 9.28 3.80 8.57
CA TYR A 52 10.19 4.62 7.77
C TYR A 52 10.72 3.92 6.51
N GLN A 53 10.94 2.59 6.55
CA GLN A 53 11.32 1.80 5.36
C GLN A 53 10.22 1.78 4.29
N SER A 54 8.96 1.66 4.71
CA SER A 54 7.81 1.73 3.80
C SER A 54 7.67 3.12 3.18
N ARG A 55 7.94 4.19 3.96
CA ARG A 55 7.97 5.57 3.45
C ARG A 55 9.09 5.78 2.43
N ILE A 56 10.30 5.27 2.68
CA ILE A 56 11.40 5.31 1.70
C ILE A 56 10.92 4.72 0.37
N ASN A 57 10.31 3.54 0.41
CA ASN A 57 9.80 2.91 -0.79
C ASN A 57 8.69 3.73 -1.48
N ALA A 58 7.78 4.35 -0.71
CA ALA A 58 6.71 5.20 -1.25
C ALA A 58 7.27 6.44 -1.96
N ILE A 59 8.25 7.12 -1.36
CA ILE A 59 8.91 8.29 -1.95
C ILE A 59 9.60 7.90 -3.27
N LEU A 60 10.38 6.81 -3.25
CA LEU A 60 11.04 6.29 -4.45
C LEU A 60 10.04 5.89 -5.54
N ARG A 61 8.90 5.31 -5.15
CA ARG A 61 7.83 4.93 -6.08
C ARG A 61 7.17 6.14 -6.73
N MET A 62 6.86 7.18 -5.95
CA MET A 62 6.29 8.42 -6.48
C MET A 62 7.24 9.09 -7.47
N TYR A 63 8.53 9.15 -7.12
CA TYR A 63 9.55 9.69 -8.01
C TYR A 63 9.65 8.86 -9.30
N TYR A 64 9.70 7.53 -9.19
CA TYR A 64 9.72 6.63 -10.34
C TYR A 64 8.50 6.83 -11.25
N GLU A 65 7.28 6.89 -10.70
CA GLU A 65 6.06 7.06 -11.48
C GLU A 65 6.00 8.43 -12.16
N ALA A 66 6.41 9.50 -11.47
CA ALA A 66 6.46 10.85 -12.05
C ALA A 66 7.45 10.97 -13.22
N HIS A 67 8.48 10.12 -13.25
CA HIS A 67 9.51 10.11 -14.31
C HIS A 67 9.34 8.95 -15.29
N ARG A 68 8.25 8.18 -15.18
CA ARG A 68 7.94 7.09 -16.10
C ARG A 68 7.19 7.67 -17.30
N LYS A 69 7.82 7.66 -18.48
CA LYS A 69 7.15 7.92 -19.76
C LYS A 69 6.10 6.86 -20.05
#